data_AF-A0A1W1I4V1-F1
#
_entry.id   AF-A0A1W1I4V1-F1
#
_cell.length_a   1.000
_cell.length_b   1.000
_cell.length_c   1.000
_cell.angle_alpha   90.00
_cell.angle_beta   90.00
_cell.angle_gamma   90.00
#
_symmetry.space_group_name_H-M   'P 1'
#
loop_
_entity.id
_entity.type
_entity.pdbx_description
1 polymer ?
#
loop_
_entity_poly.entity_id
_entity_poly.type
_entity_poly.pdbx_seq_one_letter_code
_entity_poly.pdbx_strand_id
1 'polypeptide(L)'
;MQYGGASIQRVLRTTGGLGGVLAGLMVAVGFLALPSLGLAADAPPAVTEYRDIPGIGSRNLVWIIAQLHLLLAGFVLGVPIFAWLCEVVGWKSGEKRYDKLAKEFTKLLTSSYATTALFGGILLFLLIAFYPKLMNYLTDIFFPSFIFYCILFLLETATLYLYWYGWDAMQDGHKKTFHIFLGFLLNLFAFFIMIVPNSWATFQASPVVISEGTDLQRAWAATWNPTWWPVNIHRLIANVVLGGYICGAYAGIRYLSARNSEERDHYDWMGYVGNFIGVFGLLPLPFAGYWLMREIYQYNQQMGITLMGGFLSWLFILQAMLIGVLFLGSNYYFWLGITHRIPGSEMRYRKPIMTMLVILLLCLGVWMTPHSLVASLEEARKMGGTHHPLLGVFGVMSAKMTVSNLMILVTFMSFIMYWRAGKEETAGWAKAAKALMSALLVIAGIAVVVLGVWGYFVPAIIRINYFSTSQVGIVLFVMLTITPLTALLLKSAKTTTEMVWGRMPPRAGYALVLNAVMVILLMTLMGYARSSSRVHWHIYGVMRDSSQYAFSPALGYAAALMALNTFLFCLLVAFIFWVATMGDKTKAGGHGEPAKGGLPQGMPAMAGGSPTRQIES
;
A
#
# COMPACT_ATOMS: atom_id res chain seq x y z
N MET A 1 -24.92 -21.02 -50.17
CA MET A 1 -23.62 -20.63 -49.57
C MET A 1 -23.81 -20.36 -48.09
N GLN A 2 -23.59 -21.39 -47.27
CA GLN A 2 -23.58 -21.32 -45.80
C GLN A 2 -22.12 -21.39 -45.36
N TYR A 3 -21.58 -20.35 -44.72
CA TYR A 3 -20.45 -20.45 -43.78
C TYR A 3 -20.39 -19.13 -43.00
N GLY A 4 -20.74 -19.15 -41.72
CA GLY A 4 -20.68 -17.93 -40.88
C GLY A 4 -21.20 -18.01 -39.45
N GLY A 5 -21.33 -19.20 -38.85
CA GLY A 5 -21.97 -19.36 -37.53
C GLY A 5 -21.23 -20.19 -36.48
N ALA A 6 -19.95 -20.56 -36.70
CA ALA A 6 -19.29 -21.59 -35.88
C ALA A 6 -18.16 -21.11 -34.95
N SER A 7 -17.73 -19.83 -35.00
CA SER A 7 -16.59 -19.35 -34.19
C SER A 7 -17.00 -18.70 -32.86
N ILE A 8 -18.15 -18.00 -32.80
CA ILE A 8 -18.61 -17.29 -31.59
C ILE A 8 -19.13 -18.25 -30.51
N GLN A 9 -19.82 -19.33 -30.90
CA GLN A 9 -20.27 -20.36 -29.96
C GLN A 9 -19.10 -21.16 -29.34
N ARG A 10 -17.93 -21.20 -29.99
CA ARG A 10 -16.74 -21.91 -29.50
C ARG A 10 -15.99 -21.10 -28.43
N VAL A 11 -16.05 -19.77 -28.50
CA VAL A 11 -15.47 -18.85 -27.48
C VAL A 11 -16.37 -18.76 -26.25
N LEU A 12 -17.70 -18.77 -26.42
CA LEU A 12 -18.65 -18.81 -25.29
C LEU A 12 -18.61 -20.13 -24.51
N ARG A 13 -18.21 -21.24 -25.15
CA ARG A 13 -18.00 -22.54 -24.46
C ARG A 13 -16.71 -22.61 -23.65
N THR A 14 -15.71 -21.78 -23.93
CA THR A 14 -14.43 -21.79 -23.20
C THR A 14 -14.42 -20.82 -22.02
N THR A 15 -15.22 -19.74 -22.06
CA THR A 15 -15.36 -18.79 -20.94
C THR A 15 -16.39 -19.21 -19.89
N GLY A 16 -17.40 -20.00 -20.26
CA GLY A 16 -18.37 -20.57 -19.31
C GLY A 16 -17.75 -21.56 -18.31
N GLY A 17 -16.62 -22.18 -18.67
CA GLY A 17 -15.92 -23.15 -17.84
C GLY A 17 -15.26 -22.54 -16.60
N LEU A 18 -14.61 -21.38 -16.73
CA LEU A 18 -13.90 -20.74 -15.60
C LEU A 18 -14.86 -20.13 -14.56
N GLY A 19 -15.94 -19.50 -15.01
CA GLY A 19 -17.01 -19.02 -14.13
C GLY A 19 -17.77 -20.17 -13.46
N GLY A 20 -18.04 -21.25 -14.20
CA GLY A 20 -18.64 -22.48 -13.68
C GLY A 20 -17.72 -23.26 -12.73
N VAL A 21 -16.40 -23.22 -12.92
CA VAL A 21 -15.41 -23.82 -12.01
C VAL A 21 -15.27 -22.99 -10.72
N LEU A 22 -15.32 -21.65 -10.80
CA LEU A 22 -15.31 -20.78 -9.61
C LEU A 22 -16.62 -20.88 -8.82
N ALA A 23 -17.77 -20.88 -9.51
CA ALA A 23 -19.06 -21.13 -8.89
C ALA A 23 -19.14 -22.57 -8.35
N GLY A 24 -18.59 -23.55 -9.07
CA GLY A 24 -18.50 -24.95 -8.66
C GLY A 24 -17.58 -25.15 -7.46
N LEU A 25 -16.49 -24.39 -7.34
CA LEU A 25 -15.62 -24.36 -6.16
C LEU A 25 -16.32 -23.71 -4.96
N MET A 26 -17.08 -22.63 -5.17
CA MET A 26 -17.88 -22.02 -4.09
C MET A 26 -19.02 -22.93 -3.62
N VAL A 27 -19.68 -23.63 -4.55
CA VAL A 27 -20.71 -24.64 -4.22
C VAL A 27 -20.06 -25.85 -3.57
N ALA A 28 -18.89 -26.31 -4.04
CA ALA A 28 -18.16 -27.41 -3.40
C ALA A 28 -17.66 -27.06 -2.00
N VAL A 29 -17.17 -25.83 -1.77
CA VAL A 29 -16.82 -25.34 -0.43
C VAL A 29 -18.07 -25.19 0.43
N GLY A 30 -19.19 -24.73 -0.14
CA GLY A 30 -20.49 -24.69 0.54
C GLY A 30 -21.03 -26.08 0.92
N PHE A 31 -20.85 -27.08 0.06
CA PHE A 31 -21.23 -28.47 0.32
C PHE A 31 -20.27 -29.17 1.30
N LEU A 32 -18.98 -28.82 1.30
CA LEU A 32 -18.01 -29.27 2.31
C LEU A 32 -18.21 -28.57 3.67
N ALA A 33 -18.94 -27.45 3.69
CA ALA A 33 -19.32 -26.71 4.90
C ALA A 33 -20.70 -27.12 5.45
N LEU A 34 -21.48 -27.94 4.75
CA LEU A 34 -22.68 -28.54 5.32
C LEU A 34 -22.27 -29.50 6.45
N PRO A 35 -22.87 -29.39 7.66
CA PRO A 35 -22.72 -30.43 8.65
C PRO A 35 -23.21 -31.73 8.03
N SER A 36 -22.41 -32.80 8.12
CA SER A 36 -22.83 -34.15 7.74
C SER A 36 -24.01 -34.57 8.61
N LEU A 37 -25.23 -34.24 8.19
CA LEU A 37 -26.45 -34.80 8.73
C LEU A 37 -26.59 -36.21 8.16
N GLY A 38 -26.07 -37.20 8.89
CA GLY A 38 -26.28 -38.61 8.57
C GLY A 38 -25.28 -39.57 9.20
N LEU A 39 -25.74 -40.24 10.26
CA LEU A 39 -25.38 -41.60 10.70
C LEU A 39 -23.98 -41.81 11.33
N ALA A 40 -23.86 -41.58 12.65
CA ALA A 40 -23.00 -42.36 13.54
C ALA A 40 -23.49 -42.25 15.00
N ALA A 41 -23.37 -43.36 15.71
CA ALA A 41 -23.99 -43.69 17.00
C ALA A 41 -23.34 -43.01 18.24
N ASP A 42 -24.17 -42.87 19.28
CA ASP A 42 -23.89 -42.83 20.74
C ASP A 42 -22.45 -42.58 21.23
N ALA A 43 -21.92 -41.40 20.93
CA ALA A 43 -20.96 -40.70 21.77
C ALA A 43 -21.20 -39.19 21.64
N PRO A 44 -21.07 -38.38 22.70
CA PRO A 44 -21.07 -36.93 22.53
C PRO A 44 -19.99 -36.59 21.50
N PRO A 45 -20.32 -35.90 20.39
CA PRO A 45 -19.35 -35.66 19.33
C PRO A 45 -18.15 -34.94 19.93
N ALA A 46 -16.96 -35.51 19.75
CA ALA A 46 -15.74 -34.80 20.08
C ALA A 46 -15.79 -33.45 19.35
N VAL A 47 -15.73 -32.35 20.11
CA VAL A 47 -15.80 -31.00 19.54
C VAL A 47 -14.65 -30.88 18.56
N THR A 48 -14.98 -30.85 17.26
CA THR A 48 -13.98 -30.78 16.20
C THR A 48 -13.23 -29.47 16.37
N GLU A 49 -11.97 -29.51 16.81
CA GLU A 49 -11.19 -28.30 17.05
C GLU A 49 -10.66 -27.68 15.74
N TYR A 50 -10.23 -28.55 14.82
CA TYR A 50 -9.65 -28.20 13.53
C TYR A 50 -10.11 -29.17 12.46
N ARG A 51 -10.26 -28.68 11.24
CA ARG A 51 -10.42 -29.53 10.05
C ARG A 51 -9.24 -29.30 9.11
N ASP A 52 -9.00 -30.28 8.24
CA ASP A 52 -7.91 -30.22 7.28
C ASP A 52 -8.37 -30.49 5.84
N ILE A 53 -7.57 -30.01 4.90
CA ILE A 53 -7.68 -30.25 3.46
C ILE A 53 -6.51 -31.12 3.03
N PRO A 54 -6.75 -32.39 2.66
CA PRO A 54 -5.71 -33.27 2.17
C PRO A 54 -4.86 -32.63 1.05
N GLY A 55 -3.54 -32.73 1.16
CA GLY A 55 -2.57 -32.29 0.14
C GLY A 55 -2.10 -30.83 0.24
N ILE A 56 -2.99 -29.87 0.55
CA ILE A 56 -2.64 -28.43 0.60
C ILE A 56 -2.40 -27.95 2.04
N GLY A 57 -3.18 -28.48 2.98
CA GLY A 57 -3.23 -28.05 4.37
C GLY A 57 -4.09 -26.81 4.59
N SER A 58 -4.99 -26.88 5.57
CA SER A 58 -5.92 -25.79 5.89
C SER A 58 -5.21 -24.47 6.24
N ARG A 59 -4.03 -24.53 6.89
CA ARG A 59 -3.20 -23.35 7.23
C ARG A 59 -2.75 -22.57 6.00
N ASN A 60 -2.24 -23.26 4.97
CA ASN A 60 -1.73 -22.60 3.77
C ASN A 60 -2.86 -22.00 2.94
N LEU A 61 -3.98 -22.72 2.77
CA LEU A 61 -5.12 -22.20 2.03
C LEU A 61 -5.71 -20.96 2.70
N VAL A 62 -5.98 -21.04 4.01
CA VAL A 62 -6.54 -19.90 4.76
C VAL A 62 -5.59 -18.72 4.70
N TRP A 63 -4.28 -18.94 4.81
CA TRP A 63 -3.31 -17.85 4.69
C TRP A 63 -3.32 -17.21 3.29
N ILE A 64 -3.36 -18.01 2.21
CA ILE A 64 -3.41 -17.48 0.84
C ILE A 64 -4.64 -16.60 0.66
N ILE A 65 -5.83 -17.09 1.05
CA ILE A 65 -7.09 -16.35 0.91
C ILE A 65 -7.11 -15.11 1.80
N ALA A 66 -6.66 -15.22 3.05
CA ALA A 66 -6.57 -14.09 3.97
C ALA A 66 -5.65 -12.99 3.43
N GLN A 67 -4.51 -13.37 2.85
CA GLN A 67 -3.55 -12.43 2.30
C GLN A 67 -4.06 -11.77 1.02
N LEU A 68 -4.75 -12.51 0.14
CA LEU A 68 -5.42 -11.92 -1.03
C LEU A 68 -6.51 -10.94 -0.63
N HIS A 69 -7.36 -11.32 0.33
CA HIS A 69 -8.38 -10.42 0.89
C HIS A 69 -7.75 -9.17 1.50
N LEU A 70 -6.64 -9.31 2.23
CA LEU A 70 -5.93 -8.18 2.85
C LEU A 70 -5.38 -7.19 1.81
N LEU A 71 -4.78 -7.69 0.72
CA LEU A 71 -4.27 -6.85 -0.36
C LEU A 71 -5.42 -6.14 -1.12
N LEU A 72 -6.51 -6.86 -1.39
CA LEU A 72 -7.72 -6.30 -2.01
C LEU A 72 -8.36 -5.22 -1.12
N ALA A 73 -8.50 -5.49 0.17
CA ALA A 73 -8.98 -4.52 1.16
C ALA A 73 -8.04 -3.31 1.23
N GLY A 74 -6.72 -3.51 1.24
CA GLY A 74 -5.77 -2.40 1.23
C GLY A 74 -5.92 -1.50 0.01
N PHE A 75 -6.17 -2.08 -1.17
CA PHE A 75 -6.43 -1.34 -2.39
C PHE A 75 -7.75 -0.55 -2.33
N VAL A 76 -8.84 -1.21 -1.89
CA VAL A 76 -10.17 -0.60 -1.74
C VAL A 76 -10.22 0.47 -0.66
N LEU A 77 -9.37 0.41 0.37
CA LEU A 77 -9.25 1.44 1.40
C LEU A 77 -8.33 2.59 0.97
N GLY A 78 -7.30 2.32 0.17
CA GLY A 78 -6.31 3.32 -0.24
C GLY A 78 -6.80 4.26 -1.34
N VAL A 79 -7.43 3.72 -2.40
CA VAL A 79 -7.84 4.51 -3.57
C VAL A 79 -8.93 5.57 -3.29
N PRO A 80 -9.98 5.32 -2.47
CA PRO A 80 -11.02 6.31 -2.21
C PRO A 80 -10.50 7.57 -1.53
N ILE A 81 -9.44 7.46 -0.72
CA ILE A 81 -8.81 8.62 -0.07
C ILE A 81 -8.33 9.60 -1.14
N PHE A 82 -7.65 9.10 -2.17
CA PHE A 82 -7.10 9.94 -3.22
C PHE A 82 -8.12 10.35 -4.27
N ALA A 83 -9.10 9.50 -4.57
CA ALA A 83 -10.23 9.89 -5.40
C ALA A 83 -10.95 11.10 -4.78
N TRP A 84 -11.27 11.02 -3.48
CA TRP A 84 -11.90 12.11 -2.75
C TRP A 84 -11.02 13.37 -2.69
N LEU A 85 -9.72 13.25 -2.41
CA LEU A 85 -8.81 14.40 -2.40
C LEU A 85 -8.70 15.06 -3.79
N CYS A 86 -8.60 14.27 -4.86
CA CYS A 86 -8.58 14.79 -6.23
C CYS A 86 -9.89 15.50 -6.55
N GLU A 87 -11.03 14.97 -6.12
CA GLU A 87 -12.32 15.62 -6.30
C GLU A 87 -12.42 16.96 -5.56
N VAL A 88 -11.97 17.02 -4.29
CA VAL A 88 -11.92 18.26 -3.51
C VAL A 88 -11.02 19.29 -4.18
N VAL A 89 -9.87 18.87 -4.69
CA VAL A 89 -8.96 19.76 -5.44
C VAL A 89 -9.61 20.24 -6.74
N GLY A 90 -10.25 19.35 -7.50
CA GLY A 90 -10.97 19.71 -8.73
C GLY A 90 -12.10 20.71 -8.46
N TRP A 91 -12.86 20.52 -7.40
CA TRP A 91 -13.94 21.43 -6.98
C TRP A 91 -13.42 22.80 -6.55
N LYS A 92 -12.33 22.86 -5.77
CA LYS A 92 -11.76 24.14 -5.30
C LYS A 92 -10.98 24.90 -6.36
N SER A 93 -10.28 24.20 -7.25
CA SER A 93 -9.45 24.81 -8.30
C SER A 93 -10.21 25.12 -9.59
N GLY A 94 -11.33 24.44 -9.84
CA GLY A 94 -12.03 24.47 -11.13
C GLY A 94 -11.36 23.64 -12.22
N GLU A 95 -10.24 22.98 -11.94
CA GLU A 95 -9.50 22.18 -12.92
C GLU A 95 -10.16 20.81 -13.14
N LYS A 96 -10.90 20.67 -14.25
CA LYS A 96 -11.65 19.45 -14.61
C LYS A 96 -10.80 18.17 -14.69
N ARG A 97 -9.49 18.27 -14.91
CA ARG A 97 -8.59 17.09 -14.97
C ARG A 97 -8.56 16.30 -13.65
N TYR A 98 -8.66 16.97 -12.50
CA TYR A 98 -8.66 16.30 -11.20
C TYR A 98 -9.99 15.61 -10.93
N ASP A 99 -11.11 16.21 -11.34
CA ASP A 99 -12.43 15.58 -11.23
C ASP A 99 -12.53 14.34 -12.14
N LYS A 100 -12.04 14.45 -13.38
CA LYS A 100 -11.94 13.30 -14.31
C LYS A 100 -11.10 12.18 -13.71
N LEU A 101 -9.95 12.50 -13.12
CA LEU A 101 -9.09 11.53 -12.46
C LEU A 101 -9.79 10.85 -11.28
N ALA A 102 -10.46 11.63 -10.45
CA ALA A 102 -11.20 11.12 -9.30
C ALA A 102 -12.30 10.15 -9.75
N LYS A 103 -13.03 10.48 -10.83
CA LYS A 103 -14.03 9.59 -11.42
C LYS A 103 -13.41 8.29 -11.95
N GLU A 104 -12.28 8.38 -12.64
CA GLU A 104 -11.56 7.20 -13.15
C GLU A 104 -11.08 6.27 -12.03
N PHE A 105 -10.55 6.83 -10.94
CA PHE A 105 -10.19 6.04 -9.76
C PHE A 105 -11.41 5.40 -9.08
N THR A 106 -12.50 6.15 -8.96
CA THR A 106 -13.75 5.64 -8.35
C THR A 106 -14.36 4.52 -9.18
N LYS A 107 -14.24 4.58 -10.51
CA LYS A 107 -14.69 3.51 -11.40
C LYS A 107 -14.08 2.16 -11.04
N LEU A 108 -12.78 2.15 -10.75
CA LEU A 108 -12.05 0.94 -10.36
C LEU A 108 -12.53 0.39 -9.00
N LEU A 109 -13.07 1.23 -8.12
CA LEU A 109 -13.52 0.81 -6.79
C LEU A 109 -14.69 -0.16 -6.86
N THR A 110 -15.66 0.02 -7.75
CA THR A 110 -16.88 -0.82 -7.75
C THR A 110 -16.59 -2.30 -7.97
N SER A 111 -15.82 -2.64 -9.01
CA SER A 111 -15.41 -4.03 -9.28
C SER A 111 -14.46 -4.58 -8.20
N SER A 112 -13.57 -3.72 -7.68
CA SER A 112 -12.61 -4.11 -6.64
C SER A 112 -13.28 -4.37 -5.30
N TYR A 113 -14.28 -3.56 -4.94
CA TYR A 113 -15.08 -3.68 -3.72
C TYR A 113 -15.85 -5.00 -3.70
N ALA A 114 -16.57 -5.31 -4.79
CA ALA A 114 -17.28 -6.57 -4.92
C ALA A 114 -16.35 -7.79 -4.81
N THR A 115 -15.19 -7.72 -5.46
CA THR A 115 -14.16 -8.78 -5.37
C THR A 115 -13.61 -8.90 -3.94
N THR A 116 -13.38 -7.78 -3.26
CA THR A 116 -12.91 -7.75 -1.88
C THR A 116 -13.92 -8.39 -0.93
N ALA A 117 -15.20 -8.02 -1.06
CA ALA A 117 -16.30 -8.58 -0.29
C ALA A 117 -16.44 -10.10 -0.51
N LEU A 118 -16.33 -10.56 -1.75
CA LEU A 118 -16.33 -11.98 -2.10
C LEU A 118 -15.21 -12.73 -1.37
N PHE A 119 -13.97 -12.25 -1.45
CA PHE A 119 -12.83 -12.87 -0.76
C PHE A 119 -12.96 -12.80 0.77
N GLY A 120 -13.59 -11.75 1.30
CA GLY A 120 -13.90 -11.63 2.73
C GLY A 120 -14.91 -12.67 3.20
N GLY A 121 -15.98 -12.88 2.42
CA GLY A 121 -16.95 -13.94 2.66
C GLY A 121 -16.32 -15.33 2.60
N ILE A 122 -15.52 -15.61 1.56
CA ILE A 122 -14.77 -16.87 1.44
C ILE A 122 -13.87 -17.08 2.66
N LEU A 123 -13.12 -16.04 3.07
CA LEU A 123 -12.27 -16.13 4.26
C LEU A 123 -13.07 -16.48 5.52
N LEU A 124 -14.20 -15.82 5.75
CA LEU A 124 -15.08 -16.10 6.89
C LEU A 124 -15.54 -17.57 6.89
N PHE A 125 -16.05 -18.07 5.76
CA PHE A 125 -16.48 -19.46 5.65
C PHE A 125 -15.34 -20.45 5.88
N LEU A 126 -14.14 -20.17 5.36
CA LEU A 126 -12.97 -21.01 5.61
C LEU A 126 -12.56 -21.03 7.08
N LEU A 127 -12.60 -19.88 7.77
CA LEU A 127 -12.27 -19.80 9.19
C LEU A 127 -13.29 -20.57 10.04
N ILE A 128 -14.59 -20.45 9.76
CA ILE A 128 -15.65 -21.20 10.46
C ILE A 128 -15.49 -22.71 10.19
N ALA A 129 -15.24 -23.10 8.95
CA ALA A 129 -15.14 -24.50 8.56
C ALA A 129 -13.89 -25.19 9.11
N PHE A 130 -12.72 -24.54 9.03
CA PHE A 130 -11.43 -25.17 9.33
C PHE A 130 -10.87 -24.84 10.71
N TYR A 131 -11.29 -23.72 11.32
CA TYR A 131 -10.82 -23.24 12.63
C TYR A 131 -11.98 -22.94 13.60
N PRO A 132 -12.94 -23.88 13.80
CA PRO A 132 -14.11 -23.65 14.64
C PRO A 132 -13.76 -23.27 16.09
N LYS A 133 -12.71 -23.88 16.67
CA LYS A 133 -12.25 -23.53 18.03
C LYS A 133 -11.81 -22.06 18.15
N LEU A 134 -11.03 -21.58 17.19
CA LEU A 134 -10.59 -20.18 17.15
C LEU A 134 -11.77 -19.23 16.93
N MET A 135 -12.66 -19.57 16.00
CA MET A 135 -13.82 -18.72 15.71
C MET A 135 -14.80 -18.63 16.87
N ASN A 136 -15.05 -19.74 17.58
CA ASN A 136 -15.89 -19.72 18.78
C ASN A 136 -15.30 -18.83 19.86
N TYR A 137 -13.99 -18.93 20.11
CA TYR A 137 -13.29 -18.10 21.09
C TYR A 137 -13.33 -16.60 20.72
N LEU A 138 -13.07 -16.26 19.45
CA LEU A 138 -13.13 -14.86 19.02
C LEU A 138 -14.56 -14.32 19.07
N THR A 139 -15.55 -15.13 18.70
CA THR A 139 -16.96 -14.72 18.73
C THR A 139 -17.43 -14.45 20.15
N ASP A 140 -17.08 -15.30 21.12
CA ASP A 140 -17.43 -15.11 22.54
C ASP A 140 -16.97 -13.74 23.08
N ILE A 141 -15.77 -13.30 22.68
CA ILE A 141 -15.20 -12.03 23.16
C ILE A 141 -15.68 -10.85 22.33
N PHE A 142 -15.74 -10.99 21.01
CA PHE A 142 -15.89 -9.88 20.06
C PHE A 142 -17.29 -9.76 19.45
N PHE A 143 -18.28 -10.53 19.91
CA PHE A 143 -19.64 -10.51 19.35
C PHE A 143 -20.23 -9.10 19.15
N PRO A 144 -20.15 -8.15 20.11
CA PRO A 144 -20.63 -6.78 19.89
C PRO A 144 -19.92 -6.06 18.73
N SER A 145 -18.61 -6.28 18.59
CA SER A 145 -17.83 -5.69 17.50
C SER A 145 -18.11 -6.33 16.14
N PHE A 146 -18.54 -7.59 16.10
CA PHE A 146 -18.99 -8.24 14.85
C PHE A 146 -20.27 -7.61 14.32
N ILE A 147 -21.25 -7.35 15.21
CA ILE A 147 -22.47 -6.64 14.84
C ILE A 147 -22.14 -5.24 14.32
N PHE A 148 -21.29 -4.50 15.04
CA PHE A 148 -20.86 -3.17 14.63
C PHE A 148 -20.17 -3.20 13.26
N TYR A 149 -19.31 -4.19 13.01
CA TYR A 149 -18.66 -4.40 11.72
C TYR A 149 -19.66 -4.64 10.58
N CYS A 150 -20.70 -5.45 10.80
CA CYS A 150 -21.76 -5.68 9.81
C CYS A 150 -22.52 -4.39 9.46
N ILE A 151 -22.84 -3.55 10.45
CA ILE A 151 -23.51 -2.26 10.23
C ILE A 151 -22.62 -1.33 9.40
N LEU A 152 -21.33 -1.23 9.76
CA LEU A 152 -20.37 -0.43 9.00
C LEU A 152 -20.30 -0.87 7.54
N PHE A 153 -20.28 -2.18 7.27
CA PHE A 153 -20.23 -2.72 5.91
C PHE A 153 -21.46 -2.31 5.08
N LEU A 154 -22.66 -2.28 5.68
CA LEU A 154 -23.86 -1.78 5.03
C LEU A 154 -23.76 -0.28 4.73
N LEU A 155 -23.28 0.52 5.69
CA LEU A 155 -23.12 1.97 5.53
C LEU A 155 -22.07 2.31 4.47
N GLU A 156 -20.93 1.63 4.47
CA GLU A 156 -19.87 1.78 3.46
C GLU A 156 -20.40 1.43 2.08
N THR A 157 -21.07 0.28 1.94
CA THR A 157 -21.65 -0.17 0.67
C THR A 157 -22.66 0.85 0.13
N ALA A 158 -23.61 1.28 0.95
CA ALA A 158 -24.61 2.27 0.56
C ALA A 158 -23.93 3.59 0.11
N THR A 159 -22.96 4.06 0.88
CA THR A 159 -22.24 5.32 0.58
C THR A 159 -21.41 5.21 -0.70
N LEU A 160 -20.72 4.08 -0.91
CA LEU A 160 -19.94 3.81 -2.13
C LEU A 160 -20.84 3.87 -3.37
N TYR A 161 -22.01 3.23 -3.33
CA TYR A 161 -22.94 3.22 -4.45
C TYR A 161 -23.54 4.60 -4.72
N LEU A 162 -23.91 5.34 -3.67
CA LEU A 162 -24.38 6.73 -3.80
C LEU A 162 -23.29 7.64 -4.37
N TYR A 163 -22.04 7.46 -3.95
CA TYR A 163 -20.89 8.20 -4.47
C TYR A 163 -20.67 7.88 -5.95
N TRP A 164 -20.54 6.60 -6.33
CA TRP A 164 -20.27 6.22 -7.71
C TRP A 164 -21.42 6.57 -8.67
N TYR A 165 -22.64 6.11 -8.40
CA TYR A 165 -23.77 6.34 -9.30
C TYR A 165 -24.32 7.76 -9.23
N GLY A 166 -24.07 8.46 -8.12
CA GLY A 166 -24.43 9.85 -7.96
C GLY A 166 -23.51 10.84 -8.68
N TRP A 167 -22.37 10.40 -9.22
CA TRP A 167 -21.35 11.26 -9.80
C TRP A 167 -21.91 12.25 -10.82
N ASP A 168 -22.66 11.77 -11.81
CA ASP A 168 -23.20 12.60 -12.90
C ASP A 168 -24.43 13.42 -12.46
N ALA A 169 -25.24 12.90 -11.52
CA ALA A 169 -26.42 13.58 -11.00
C ALA A 169 -26.09 14.74 -10.04
N MET A 170 -24.88 14.75 -9.48
CA MET A 170 -24.44 15.68 -8.44
C MET A 170 -23.22 16.52 -8.84
N GLN A 171 -23.00 16.74 -10.15
CA GLN A 171 -21.85 17.51 -10.63
C GLN A 171 -21.90 19.00 -10.30
N ASP A 172 -23.11 19.57 -10.15
CA ASP A 172 -23.30 21.02 -10.09
C ASP A 172 -23.89 21.52 -8.76
N GLY A 173 -23.51 22.75 -8.38
CA GLY A 173 -24.07 23.50 -7.25
C GLY A 173 -23.93 22.80 -5.90
N HIS A 174 -24.95 22.93 -5.04
CA HIS A 174 -24.98 22.32 -3.70
C HIS A 174 -24.91 20.79 -3.72
N LYS A 175 -25.31 20.15 -4.82
CA LYS A 175 -25.24 18.69 -4.97
C LYS A 175 -23.79 18.21 -5.02
N LYS A 176 -22.86 19.00 -5.58
CA LYS A 176 -21.44 18.67 -5.59
C LYS A 176 -20.85 18.61 -4.18
N THR A 177 -21.25 19.54 -3.31
CA THR A 177 -20.85 19.51 -1.90
C THR A 177 -21.34 18.25 -1.19
N PHE A 178 -22.57 17.81 -1.47
CA PHE A 178 -23.09 16.56 -0.94
C PHE A 178 -22.34 15.34 -1.47
N HIS A 179 -22.00 15.31 -2.77
CA HIS A 179 -21.19 14.24 -3.35
C HIS A 179 -19.79 14.16 -2.70
N ILE A 180 -19.12 15.30 -2.48
CA ILE A 180 -17.86 15.36 -1.74
C ILE A 180 -18.05 14.86 -0.30
N PHE A 181 -19.16 15.20 0.36
CA PHE A 181 -19.47 14.70 1.70
C PHE A 181 -19.69 13.18 1.71
N LEU A 182 -20.32 12.59 0.69
CA LEU A 182 -20.41 11.14 0.53
C LEU A 182 -19.02 10.50 0.37
N GLY A 183 -18.11 11.12 -0.40
CA GLY A 183 -16.73 10.66 -0.49
C GLY A 183 -15.99 10.72 0.86
N PHE A 184 -16.28 11.73 1.69
CA PHE A 184 -15.76 11.78 3.06
C PHE A 184 -16.34 10.66 3.94
N LEU A 185 -17.65 10.44 3.91
CA LEU A 185 -18.30 9.36 4.66
C LEU A 185 -17.80 7.98 4.23
N LEU A 186 -17.57 7.76 2.94
CA LEU A 186 -16.99 6.53 2.42
C LEU A 186 -15.64 6.26 3.09
N ASN A 187 -14.75 7.26 3.14
CA ASN A 187 -13.45 7.16 3.78
C ASN A 187 -13.56 6.98 5.32
N LEU A 188 -14.56 7.59 5.95
CA LEU A 188 -14.84 7.44 7.38
C LEU A 188 -15.26 6.00 7.72
N PHE A 189 -16.22 5.43 6.98
CA PHE A 189 -16.66 4.05 7.19
C PHE A 189 -15.55 3.04 6.86
N ALA A 190 -14.84 3.25 5.76
CA ALA A 190 -13.65 2.51 5.38
C ALA A 190 -12.60 2.46 6.51
N PHE A 191 -12.34 3.59 7.17
CA PHE A 191 -11.44 3.65 8.32
C PHE A 191 -11.92 2.73 9.46
N PHE A 192 -13.21 2.77 9.82
CA PHE A 192 -13.74 1.92 10.87
C PHE A 192 -13.76 0.42 10.50
N ILE A 193 -14.05 0.09 9.25
CA ILE A 193 -13.98 -1.27 8.69
C ILE A 193 -12.55 -1.81 8.71
N MET A 194 -11.55 -0.94 8.66
CA MET A 194 -10.17 -1.36 8.84
C MET A 194 -9.84 -1.61 10.32
N ILE A 195 -10.17 -0.67 11.21
CA ILE A 195 -9.68 -0.74 12.60
C ILE A 195 -10.37 -1.85 13.41
N VAL A 196 -11.63 -2.18 13.11
CA VAL A 196 -12.38 -3.19 13.87
C VAL A 196 -11.79 -4.59 13.67
N PRO A 197 -11.63 -5.14 12.45
CA PRO A 197 -10.97 -6.43 12.25
C PRO A 197 -9.49 -6.43 12.62
N ASN A 198 -8.82 -5.28 12.57
CA ASN A 198 -7.47 -5.15 13.10
C ASN A 198 -7.42 -5.45 14.59
N SER A 199 -8.46 -5.15 15.37
CA SER A 199 -8.49 -5.48 16.79
C SER A 199 -8.51 -7.00 17.01
N TRP A 200 -9.29 -7.74 16.22
CA TRP A 200 -9.34 -9.21 16.28
C TRP A 200 -7.99 -9.82 15.89
N ALA A 201 -7.36 -9.30 14.83
CA ALA A 201 -6.08 -9.81 14.33
C ALA A 201 -4.90 -9.49 15.27
N THR A 202 -4.92 -8.30 15.91
CA THR A 202 -3.88 -7.87 16.85
C THR A 202 -4.05 -8.52 18.21
N PHE A 203 -5.28 -8.76 18.67
CA PHE A 203 -5.55 -9.54 19.87
C PHE A 203 -4.97 -10.95 19.79
N GLN A 204 -5.00 -11.59 18.61
CA GLN A 204 -4.32 -12.87 18.40
C GLN A 204 -2.80 -12.79 18.62
N ALA A 205 -2.16 -11.65 18.33
CA ALA A 205 -0.71 -11.46 18.47
C ALA A 205 -0.28 -10.95 19.85
N SER A 206 -1.07 -10.05 20.45
CA SER A 206 -0.79 -9.43 21.73
C SER A 206 -2.04 -9.43 22.61
N PRO A 207 -2.55 -10.60 23.03
CA PRO A 207 -3.74 -10.66 23.86
C PRO A 207 -3.51 -9.97 25.21
N VAL A 208 -4.60 -9.47 25.78
CA VAL A 208 -4.64 -8.85 27.11
C VAL A 208 -5.51 -9.68 28.03
N VAL A 209 -5.30 -9.52 29.34
CA VAL A 209 -6.17 -10.14 30.35
C VAL A 209 -7.53 -9.46 30.30
N ILE A 210 -8.59 -10.26 30.15
CA ILE A 210 -9.97 -9.78 30.10
C ILE A 210 -10.61 -10.11 31.45
N SER A 211 -11.00 -9.07 32.20
CA SER A 211 -11.78 -9.22 33.43
C SER A 211 -13.23 -9.56 33.14
N GLU A 212 -13.95 -10.09 34.14
CA GLU A 212 -15.40 -10.24 34.07
C GLU A 212 -16.07 -8.88 33.87
N GLY A 213 -17.14 -8.87 33.07
CA GLY A 213 -17.86 -7.67 32.70
C GLY A 213 -18.90 -7.96 31.63
N THR A 214 -19.61 -6.93 31.17
CA THR A 214 -20.55 -7.05 30.05
C THR A 214 -19.82 -7.38 28.76
N ASP A 215 -20.52 -7.96 27.78
CA ASP A 215 -19.92 -8.29 26.47
C ASP A 215 -19.23 -7.09 25.82
N LEU A 216 -19.79 -5.89 25.96
CA LEU A 216 -19.20 -4.67 25.43
C LEU A 216 -17.89 -4.30 26.15
N GLN A 217 -17.84 -4.44 27.49
CA GLN A 217 -16.63 -4.19 28.26
C GLN A 217 -15.53 -5.19 27.90
N ARG A 218 -15.87 -6.47 27.77
CA ARG A 218 -14.94 -7.54 27.36
C ARG A 218 -14.39 -7.29 25.95
N ALA A 219 -15.27 -7.00 24.99
CA ALA A 219 -14.88 -6.68 23.61
C ALA A 219 -13.99 -5.43 23.52
N TRP A 220 -14.29 -4.39 24.31
CA TRP A 220 -13.50 -3.17 24.36
C TRP A 220 -12.12 -3.40 24.99
N ALA A 221 -12.05 -4.12 26.10
CA ALA A 221 -10.79 -4.49 26.74
C ALA A 221 -9.90 -5.30 25.77
N ALA A 222 -10.47 -6.29 25.08
CA ALA A 222 -9.75 -7.08 24.08
C ALA A 222 -9.31 -6.25 22.86
N THR A 223 -10.10 -5.24 22.48
CA THR A 223 -9.77 -4.32 21.38
C THR A 223 -8.56 -3.46 21.71
N TRP A 224 -8.46 -2.96 22.94
CA TRP A 224 -7.40 -2.06 23.39
C TRP A 224 -6.10 -2.80 23.72
N ASN A 225 -5.64 -3.63 22.80
CA ASN A 225 -4.39 -4.37 22.95
C ASN A 225 -3.17 -3.55 22.45
N PRO A 226 -1.94 -3.86 22.92
CA PRO A 226 -0.76 -3.02 22.67
C PRO A 226 -0.44 -2.77 21.19
N THR A 227 -0.74 -3.72 20.31
CA THR A 227 -0.39 -3.60 18.88
C THR A 227 -1.51 -3.03 18.02
N TRP A 228 -2.70 -2.78 18.56
CA TRP A 228 -3.88 -2.34 17.79
C TRP A 228 -3.65 -1.01 17.04
N TRP A 229 -3.36 0.07 17.77
CA TRP A 229 -3.10 1.39 17.16
C TRP A 229 -1.85 1.43 16.26
N PRO A 230 -0.71 0.86 16.68
CA PRO A 230 0.46 0.77 15.80
C PRO A 230 0.16 0.05 14.48
N VAL A 231 -0.59 -1.06 14.51
CA VAL A 231 -1.02 -1.75 13.28
C VAL A 231 -1.99 -0.89 12.46
N ASN A 232 -2.96 -0.23 13.09
CA ASN A 232 -3.92 0.62 12.37
C ASN A 232 -3.22 1.74 11.60
N ILE A 233 -2.28 2.43 12.24
CA ILE A 233 -1.53 3.54 11.63
C ILE A 233 -0.61 3.00 10.52
N HIS A 234 0.09 1.90 10.77
CA HIS A 234 0.92 1.26 9.75
C HIS A 234 0.09 0.82 8.53
N ARG A 235 -1.06 0.19 8.74
CA ARG A 235 -1.93 -0.29 7.66
C ARG A 235 -2.56 0.86 6.88
N LEU A 236 -3.01 1.93 7.54
CA LEU A 236 -3.55 3.10 6.85
C LEU A 236 -2.53 3.69 5.87
N ILE A 237 -1.30 3.91 6.34
CA ILE A 237 -0.21 4.43 5.51
C ILE A 237 0.16 3.42 4.41
N ALA A 238 0.26 2.13 4.73
CA ALA A 238 0.59 1.10 3.74
C ALA A 238 -0.47 0.98 2.63
N ASN A 239 -1.75 1.12 2.97
CA ASN A 239 -2.86 1.12 2.01
C ASN A 239 -2.77 2.31 1.04
N VAL A 240 -2.36 3.48 1.53
CA VAL A 240 -2.06 4.66 0.70
C VAL A 240 -0.94 4.35 -0.29
N VAL A 241 0.16 3.74 0.17
CA VAL A 241 1.29 3.37 -0.69
C VAL A 241 0.86 2.38 -1.77
N LEU A 242 0.11 1.35 -1.37
CA LEU A 242 -0.44 0.33 -2.28
C LEU A 242 -1.33 0.97 -3.35
N GLY A 243 -2.29 1.79 -2.94
CA GLY A 243 -3.20 2.50 -3.84
C GLY A 243 -2.46 3.37 -4.85
N GLY A 244 -1.53 4.21 -4.39
CA GLY A 244 -0.72 5.08 -5.25
C GLY A 244 0.09 4.31 -6.29
N TYR A 245 0.79 3.26 -5.87
CA TYR A 245 1.60 2.47 -6.80
C TYR A 245 0.77 1.62 -7.76
N ILE A 246 -0.37 1.06 -7.34
CA ILE A 246 -1.28 0.34 -8.26
C ILE A 246 -1.86 1.32 -9.30
N CYS A 247 -2.29 2.51 -8.89
CA CYS A 247 -2.74 3.56 -9.80
C CYS A 247 -1.63 3.99 -10.77
N GLY A 248 -0.39 4.12 -10.28
CA GLY A 248 0.79 4.38 -11.10
C GLY A 248 1.06 3.27 -12.11
N ALA A 249 0.98 2.00 -11.70
CA ALA A 249 1.17 0.86 -12.59
C ALA A 249 0.09 0.77 -13.67
N TYR A 250 -1.17 1.03 -13.33
CA TYR A 250 -2.25 1.16 -14.31
C TYR A 250 -1.92 2.22 -15.35
N ALA A 251 -1.54 3.41 -14.90
CA ALA A 251 -1.14 4.50 -15.78
C ALA A 251 0.08 4.14 -16.64
N GLY A 252 1.08 3.46 -16.07
CA GLY A 252 2.27 3.00 -16.80
C GLY A 252 1.94 2.03 -17.93
N ILE A 253 1.08 1.03 -17.67
CA ILE A 253 0.63 0.07 -18.69
C ILE A 253 -0.17 0.78 -19.79
N ARG A 254 -1.08 1.68 -19.40
CA ARG A 254 -1.90 2.44 -20.35
C ARG A 254 -1.07 3.42 -21.18
N TYR A 255 -0.07 4.06 -20.58
CA TYR A 255 0.89 4.92 -21.27
C TYR A 255 1.67 4.15 -22.34
N LEU A 256 2.14 2.93 -22.01
CA LEU A 256 2.84 2.07 -22.96
C LEU A 256 1.94 1.57 -24.11
N SER A 257 0.63 1.53 -23.88
CA SER A 257 -0.37 1.05 -24.85
C SER A 257 -1.08 2.18 -25.60
N ALA A 258 -0.79 3.44 -25.25
CA ALA A 258 -1.47 4.62 -25.78
C ALA A 258 -1.16 4.82 -27.26
N ARG A 259 -2.18 5.15 -28.05
CA ARG A 259 -2.06 5.26 -29.52
C ARG A 259 -2.00 6.70 -30.03
N ASN A 260 -2.45 7.66 -29.22
CA ASN A 260 -2.48 9.07 -29.55
C ASN A 260 -1.78 9.91 -28.48
N SER A 261 -1.49 11.18 -28.79
CA SER A 261 -0.80 12.09 -27.87
C SER A 261 -1.62 12.42 -26.63
N GLU A 262 -2.95 12.56 -26.77
CA GLU A 262 -3.83 12.90 -25.65
C GLU A 262 -3.85 11.81 -24.56
N GLU A 263 -3.94 10.54 -24.96
CA GLU A 263 -3.84 9.40 -24.05
C GLU A 263 -2.46 9.37 -23.36
N ARG A 264 -1.39 9.64 -24.12
CA ARG A 264 -0.04 9.69 -23.55
C ARG A 264 0.08 10.80 -22.51
N ASP A 265 -0.45 11.98 -22.78
CA ASP A 265 -0.45 13.10 -21.84
C ASP A 265 -1.22 12.77 -20.56
N HIS A 266 -2.43 12.22 -20.72
CA HIS A 266 -3.29 11.83 -19.60
C HIS A 266 -2.65 10.76 -18.72
N TYR A 267 -2.17 9.66 -19.31
CA TYR A 267 -1.58 8.57 -18.54
C TYR A 267 -0.19 8.92 -17.98
N ASP A 268 0.55 9.82 -18.62
CA ASP A 268 1.78 10.34 -18.06
C ASP A 268 1.52 11.14 -16.77
N TRP A 269 0.50 12.01 -16.80
CA TRP A 269 0.07 12.78 -15.64
C TRP A 269 -0.52 11.90 -14.54
N MET A 270 -1.38 10.94 -14.89
CA MET A 270 -1.91 9.95 -13.96
C MET A 270 -0.80 9.14 -13.28
N GLY A 271 0.23 8.73 -14.03
CA GLY A 271 1.38 8.01 -13.51
C GLY A 271 2.20 8.85 -12.52
N TYR A 272 2.32 10.15 -12.78
CA TYR A 272 2.94 11.08 -11.85
C TYR A 272 2.17 11.20 -10.55
N VAL A 273 0.84 11.37 -10.61
CA VAL A 273 -0.02 11.44 -9.43
C VAL A 273 0.06 10.15 -8.62
N GLY A 274 0.00 8.98 -9.28
CA GLY A 274 0.15 7.68 -8.63
C GLY A 274 1.50 7.51 -7.91
N ASN A 275 2.62 7.79 -8.59
CA ASN A 275 3.94 7.72 -7.95
C ASN A 275 4.10 8.74 -6.82
N PHE A 276 3.55 9.95 -6.97
CA PHE A 276 3.55 10.96 -5.91
C PHE A 276 2.82 10.48 -4.67
N ILE A 277 1.61 9.94 -4.82
CA ILE A 277 0.83 9.37 -3.73
C ILE A 277 1.60 8.21 -3.05
N GLY A 278 2.14 7.30 -3.86
CA GLY A 278 2.92 6.17 -3.36
C GLY A 278 4.11 6.61 -2.52
N VAL A 279 4.89 7.58 -3.01
CA VAL A 279 6.03 8.16 -2.29
C VAL A 279 5.58 8.90 -1.03
N PHE A 280 4.49 9.67 -1.11
CA PHE A 280 3.97 10.41 0.03
C PHE A 280 3.64 9.49 1.20
N GLY A 281 3.02 8.33 0.95
CA GLY A 281 2.81 7.30 1.98
C GLY A 281 4.10 6.56 2.36
N LEU A 282 5.02 6.35 1.41
CA LEU A 282 6.25 5.58 1.66
C LEU A 282 7.21 6.31 2.60
N LEU A 283 7.27 7.65 2.56
CA LEU A 283 8.16 8.44 3.41
C LEU A 283 7.93 8.21 4.92
N PRO A 284 6.69 8.27 5.47
CA PRO A 284 6.42 7.99 6.88
C PRO A 284 6.27 6.50 7.22
N LEU A 285 6.08 5.60 6.23
CA LEU A 285 5.79 4.19 6.49
C LEU A 285 6.86 3.44 7.32
N PRO A 286 8.17 3.62 7.10
CA PRO A 286 9.20 3.02 7.94
C PRO A 286 9.07 3.39 9.42
N PHE A 287 8.59 4.60 9.74
CA PHE A 287 8.40 5.05 11.12
C PHE A 287 7.23 4.32 11.77
N ALA A 288 6.10 4.19 11.07
CA ALA A 288 4.96 3.42 11.57
C ALA A 288 5.34 1.93 11.76
N GLY A 289 6.14 1.37 10.85
CA GLY A 289 6.67 0.01 10.98
C GLY A 289 7.62 -0.15 12.18
N TYR A 290 8.51 0.81 12.41
CA TYR A 290 9.40 0.83 13.56
C TYR A 290 8.62 0.89 14.87
N TRP A 291 7.60 1.75 14.96
CA TRP A 291 6.77 1.85 16.14
C TRP A 291 6.02 0.53 16.41
N LEU A 292 5.41 -0.08 15.39
CA LEU A 292 4.78 -1.39 15.53
C LEU A 292 5.76 -2.45 16.06
N MET A 293 6.97 -2.51 15.52
CA MET A 293 7.95 -3.49 15.95
C MET A 293 8.44 -3.25 17.38
N ARG A 294 8.59 -1.98 17.78
CA ARG A 294 8.91 -1.59 19.16
C ARG A 294 7.86 -2.09 20.14
N GLU A 295 6.57 -1.91 19.82
CA GLU A 295 5.46 -2.35 20.67
C GLU A 295 5.40 -3.88 20.79
N ILE A 296 5.65 -4.61 19.70
CA ILE A 296 5.78 -6.08 19.74
C ILE A 296 6.93 -6.49 20.66
N TYR A 297 8.09 -5.82 20.56
CA TYR A 297 9.27 -6.14 21.35
C TYR A 297 9.07 -5.83 22.84
N GLN A 298 8.36 -4.75 23.15
CA GLN A 298 8.00 -4.36 24.52
C GLN A 298 6.97 -5.30 25.12
N TYR A 299 5.99 -5.75 24.34
CA TYR A 299 5.01 -6.73 24.77
C TYR A 299 5.66 -8.10 25.05
N ASN A 300 6.48 -8.59 24.13
CA ASN A 300 7.16 -9.86 24.28
C ASN A 300 8.52 -9.88 23.56
N GLN A 301 9.59 -9.96 24.35
CA GLN A 301 10.96 -9.98 23.83
C GLN A 301 11.22 -11.20 22.94
N GLN A 302 10.64 -12.37 23.24
CA GLN A 302 10.84 -13.59 22.45
C GLN A 302 10.19 -13.49 21.05
N MET A 303 9.01 -12.89 20.93
CA MET A 303 8.41 -12.57 19.62
C MET A 303 9.30 -11.60 18.83
N GLY A 304 9.79 -10.56 19.50
CA GLY A 304 10.72 -9.59 18.92
C GLY A 304 12.01 -10.23 18.42
N ILE A 305 12.63 -11.12 19.23
CA ILE A 305 13.82 -11.89 18.84
C ILE A 305 13.48 -12.81 17.66
N THR A 306 12.35 -13.52 17.69
CA THR A 306 11.93 -14.41 16.60
C THR A 306 11.84 -13.67 15.26
N LEU A 307 11.28 -12.45 15.27
CA LEU A 307 11.12 -11.60 14.09
C LEU A 307 12.46 -11.02 13.59
N MET A 308 13.27 -10.42 14.47
CA MET A 308 14.41 -9.61 14.03
C MET A 308 15.79 -10.27 14.21
N GLY A 309 15.92 -11.24 15.11
CA GLY A 309 17.17 -11.96 15.38
C GLY A 309 17.13 -13.46 15.11
N GLY A 310 15.94 -14.04 14.98
CA GLY A 310 15.72 -15.47 14.76
C GLY A 310 15.61 -15.82 13.28
N PHE A 311 14.97 -16.96 12.99
CA PHE A 311 14.85 -17.47 11.62
C PHE A 311 14.07 -16.52 10.68
N LEU A 312 13.15 -15.69 11.19
CA LEU A 312 12.40 -14.73 10.37
C LEU A 312 13.22 -13.46 10.02
N SER A 313 14.40 -13.25 10.62
CA SER A 313 15.23 -12.06 10.39
C SER A 313 15.63 -11.89 8.91
N TRP A 314 15.79 -12.98 8.18
CA TRP A 314 16.06 -12.96 6.74
C TRP A 314 14.90 -12.38 5.92
N LEU A 315 13.65 -12.53 6.38
CA LEU A 315 12.51 -11.84 5.78
C LEU A 315 12.64 -10.33 5.94
N PHE A 316 13.17 -9.84 7.06
CA PHE A 316 13.42 -8.39 7.25
C PHE A 316 14.56 -7.86 6.38
N ILE A 317 15.54 -8.70 6.02
CA ILE A 317 16.57 -8.33 5.04
C ILE A 317 15.95 -8.22 3.65
N LEU A 318 15.13 -9.20 3.25
CA LEU A 318 14.36 -9.12 2.01
C LEU A 318 13.43 -7.89 2.01
N GLN A 319 12.78 -7.58 3.13
CA GLN A 319 11.96 -6.39 3.31
C GLN A 319 12.76 -5.11 3.03
N ALA A 320 13.97 -4.98 3.60
CA ALA A 320 14.84 -3.81 3.39
C ALA A 320 15.22 -3.65 1.91
N MET A 321 15.53 -4.77 1.23
CA MET A 321 15.79 -4.76 -0.21
C MET A 321 14.57 -4.28 -1.01
N LEU A 322 13.37 -4.79 -0.72
CA LEU A 322 12.15 -4.38 -1.40
C LEU A 322 11.85 -2.89 -1.19
N ILE A 323 12.00 -2.38 0.05
CA ILE A 323 11.86 -0.95 0.34
C ILE A 323 12.90 -0.13 -0.41
N GLY A 324 14.14 -0.62 -0.50
CA GLY A 324 15.19 0.01 -1.30
C GLY A 324 14.83 0.14 -2.77
N VAL A 325 14.27 -0.93 -3.36
CA VAL A 325 13.79 -0.91 -4.75
C VAL A 325 12.63 0.07 -4.92
N LEU A 326 11.70 0.16 -3.97
CA LEU A 326 10.60 1.14 -4.02
C LEU A 326 11.13 2.58 -4.03
N PHE A 327 12.07 2.90 -3.14
CA PHE A 327 12.71 4.22 -3.12
C PHE A 327 13.44 4.49 -4.44
N LEU A 328 14.26 3.55 -4.93
CA LEU A 328 15.00 3.73 -6.17
C LEU A 328 14.07 3.88 -7.37
N GLY A 329 13.05 3.04 -7.52
CA GLY A 329 12.09 3.09 -8.62
C GLY A 329 11.28 4.38 -8.64
N SER A 330 10.82 4.84 -7.47
CA SER A 330 10.12 6.12 -7.36
C SER A 330 10.99 7.34 -7.66
N ASN A 331 12.22 7.35 -7.16
CA ASN A 331 13.17 8.43 -7.44
C ASN A 331 13.57 8.44 -8.92
N TYR A 332 13.84 7.26 -9.47
CA TYR A 332 14.16 7.09 -10.88
C TYR A 332 13.04 7.63 -11.79
N TYR A 333 11.79 7.35 -11.44
CA TYR A 333 10.65 7.92 -12.16
C TYR A 333 10.61 9.46 -12.11
N PHE A 334 10.85 10.08 -10.95
CA PHE A 334 10.94 11.54 -10.85
C PHE A 334 12.10 12.11 -11.68
N TRP A 335 13.27 11.47 -11.64
CA TRP A 335 14.44 11.92 -12.40
C TRP A 335 14.22 11.83 -13.91
N LEU A 336 13.56 10.77 -14.39
CA LEU A 336 13.11 10.68 -15.77
C LEU A 336 12.16 11.81 -16.13
N GLY A 337 11.23 12.14 -15.24
CA GLY A 337 10.28 13.23 -15.42
C GLY A 337 10.95 14.59 -15.54
N ILE A 338 11.96 14.89 -14.71
CA ILE A 338 12.76 16.11 -14.87
C ILE A 338 13.41 16.13 -16.25
N THR A 339 14.12 15.05 -16.59
CA THR A 339 14.92 14.97 -17.82
C THR A 339 14.06 15.09 -19.09
N HIS A 340 12.86 14.50 -19.12
CA HIS A 340 12.06 14.39 -20.37
C HIS A 340 10.85 15.32 -20.43
N ARG A 341 10.25 15.69 -19.28
CA ARG A 341 9.10 16.62 -19.25
C ARG A 341 9.52 18.08 -19.22
N ILE A 342 10.77 18.38 -18.82
CA ILE A 342 11.27 19.76 -18.69
C ILE A 342 12.42 19.97 -19.67
N PRO A 343 12.15 20.56 -20.85
CA PRO A 343 13.17 20.86 -21.86
C PRO A 343 14.36 21.63 -21.28
N GLY A 344 15.59 21.24 -21.66
CA GLY A 344 16.82 21.92 -21.24
C GLY A 344 17.24 21.70 -19.78
N SER A 345 16.50 20.90 -19.01
CA SER A 345 16.80 20.66 -17.58
C SER A 345 17.88 19.61 -17.33
N GLU A 346 18.18 18.76 -18.33
CA GLU A 346 19.05 17.59 -18.19
C GLU A 346 20.43 17.93 -17.61
N MET A 347 21.13 18.90 -18.21
CA MET A 347 22.49 19.26 -17.79
C MET A 347 22.52 19.85 -16.37
N ARG A 348 21.48 20.61 -15.99
CA ARG A 348 21.37 21.26 -14.68
C ARG A 348 21.18 20.24 -13.54
N TYR A 349 20.38 19.20 -13.77
CA TYR A 349 20.00 18.25 -12.73
C TYR A 349 20.82 16.95 -12.72
N ARG A 350 21.65 16.69 -13.75
CA ARG A 350 22.47 15.48 -13.84
C ARG A 350 23.35 15.24 -12.61
N LYS A 351 24.10 16.25 -12.14
CA LYS A 351 25.00 16.12 -10.97
C LYS A 351 24.23 15.84 -9.66
N PRO A 352 23.17 16.61 -9.30
CA PRO A 352 22.33 16.30 -8.16
C PRO A 352 21.72 14.89 -8.21
N ILE A 353 21.17 14.49 -9.37
CA ILE A 353 20.57 13.16 -9.56
C ILE A 353 21.60 12.05 -9.29
N MET A 354 22.79 12.15 -9.88
CA MET A 354 23.85 11.16 -9.66
C MET A 354 24.31 11.10 -8.20
N THR A 355 24.41 12.25 -7.54
CA THR A 355 24.78 12.32 -6.12
C THR A 355 23.75 11.62 -5.25
N MET A 356 22.46 11.89 -5.47
CA MET A 356 21.36 11.23 -4.76
C MET A 356 21.34 9.72 -5.02
N LEU A 357 21.57 9.29 -6.25
CA LEU A 357 21.66 7.87 -6.60
C LEU A 357 22.79 7.18 -5.82
N VAL A 358 23.99 7.75 -5.79
CA VAL A 358 25.12 7.20 -5.03
C VAL A 358 24.78 7.09 -3.54
N ILE A 359 24.18 8.14 -2.95
CA ILE A 359 23.78 8.10 -1.53
C ILE A 359 22.74 7.00 -1.29
N LEU A 360 21.71 6.89 -2.14
CA LEU A 360 20.69 5.84 -2.02
C LEU A 360 21.29 4.44 -2.13
N LEU A 361 22.22 4.20 -3.05
CA LEU A 361 22.87 2.90 -3.22
C LEU A 361 23.77 2.56 -2.04
N LEU A 362 24.53 3.52 -1.51
CA LEU A 362 25.34 3.32 -0.30
C LEU A 362 24.46 3.03 0.92
N CYS A 363 23.38 3.79 1.11
CA CYS A 363 22.43 3.56 2.19
C CYS A 363 21.76 2.19 2.06
N LEU A 364 21.36 1.79 0.85
CA LEU A 364 20.79 0.48 0.59
C LEU A 364 21.78 -0.65 0.89
N GLY A 365 23.04 -0.51 0.49
CA GLY A 365 24.10 -1.48 0.77
C GLY A 365 24.30 -1.71 2.28
N VAL A 366 24.28 -0.63 3.07
CA VAL A 366 24.33 -0.74 4.54
C VAL A 366 23.04 -1.38 5.08
N TRP A 367 21.87 -0.97 4.60
CA TRP A 367 20.59 -1.45 5.13
C TRP A 367 20.38 -2.96 4.87
N MET A 368 20.80 -3.44 3.71
CA MET A 368 20.68 -4.86 3.33
C MET A 368 21.70 -5.76 4.04
N THR A 369 22.66 -5.20 4.79
CA THR A 369 23.67 -6.00 5.47
C THR A 369 23.02 -6.78 6.64
N PRO A 370 23.11 -8.13 6.66
CA PRO A 370 22.56 -8.93 7.74
C PRO A 370 23.43 -8.88 8.99
N HIS A 371 22.80 -8.96 10.17
CA HIS A 371 23.52 -9.04 11.44
C HIS A 371 24.07 -10.46 11.69
N SER A 372 23.35 -11.48 11.26
CA SER A 372 23.72 -12.89 11.34
C SER A 372 23.82 -13.48 9.94
N LEU A 373 24.97 -14.06 9.59
CA LEU A 373 25.14 -14.79 8.34
C LEU A 373 24.76 -16.25 8.53
N VAL A 374 24.17 -16.86 7.50
CA VAL A 374 24.06 -18.33 7.44
C VAL A 374 25.45 -18.83 7.11
N ALA A 375 26.17 -19.28 8.13
CA ALA A 375 27.54 -19.76 8.04
C ALA A 375 27.62 -21.19 8.56
N SER A 376 28.42 -22.01 7.90
CA SER A 376 28.85 -23.31 8.41
C SER A 376 29.64 -23.14 9.71
N LEU A 377 29.76 -24.22 10.48
CA LEU A 377 30.53 -24.22 11.72
C LEU A 377 32.00 -23.82 11.49
N GLU A 378 32.56 -24.20 10.33
CA GLU A 378 33.92 -23.84 9.94
C GLU A 378 34.07 -22.35 9.62
N GLU A 379 33.12 -21.78 8.88
CA GLU A 379 33.08 -20.34 8.59
C GLU A 379 32.88 -19.53 9.86
N ALA A 380 31.99 -19.95 10.77
CA ALA A 380 31.79 -19.30 12.07
C ALA A 380 33.08 -19.31 12.92
N ARG A 381 33.82 -20.42 12.92
CA ARG A 381 35.13 -20.50 13.58
C ARG A 381 36.15 -19.56 12.94
N LYS A 382 36.22 -19.51 11.61
CA LYS A 382 37.11 -18.60 10.87
C LYS A 382 36.78 -17.12 11.11
N MET A 383 35.50 -16.79 11.31
CA MET A 383 35.04 -15.43 11.62
C MET A 383 35.23 -15.04 13.10
N GLY A 384 35.64 -15.98 13.97
CA GLY A 384 35.78 -15.73 15.40
C GLY A 384 34.46 -15.66 16.16
N GLY A 385 33.35 -16.17 15.59
CA GLY A 385 32.03 -16.18 16.22
C GLY A 385 30.86 -16.32 15.25
N THR A 386 29.65 -16.13 15.76
CA THR A 386 28.39 -16.18 14.98
C THR A 386 28.15 -14.92 14.13
N HIS A 387 28.94 -13.86 14.34
CA HIS A 387 28.81 -12.58 13.65
C HIS A 387 30.11 -12.23 12.93
N HIS A 388 29.98 -11.74 11.69
CA HIS A 388 31.13 -11.27 10.93
C HIS A 388 31.66 -9.95 11.53
N PRO A 389 32.96 -9.81 11.80
CA PRO A 389 33.53 -8.63 12.49
C PRO A 389 33.21 -7.28 11.83
N LEU A 390 33.24 -7.22 10.49
CA LEU A 390 32.89 -6.01 9.73
C LEU A 390 31.39 -5.88 9.47
N LEU A 391 30.77 -6.87 8.81
CA LEU A 391 29.36 -6.80 8.39
C LEU A 391 28.37 -6.78 9.55
N GLY A 392 28.70 -7.43 10.67
CA GLY A 392 27.86 -7.46 11.86
C GLY A 392 27.57 -6.06 12.41
N VAL A 393 28.51 -5.12 12.25
CA VAL A 393 28.37 -3.71 12.65
C VAL A 393 27.28 -3.01 11.83
N PHE A 394 27.20 -3.25 10.52
CA PHE A 394 26.15 -2.66 9.68
C PHE A 394 24.78 -3.33 9.87
N GLY A 395 24.76 -4.57 10.38
CA GLY A 395 23.53 -5.31 10.62
C GLY A 395 22.68 -4.84 11.82
N VAL A 396 23.20 -3.98 12.69
CA VAL A 396 22.46 -3.51 13.88
C VAL A 396 21.46 -2.40 13.56
N MET A 397 20.48 -2.22 14.46
CA MET A 397 19.44 -1.19 14.32
C MET A 397 20.00 0.23 14.18
N SER A 398 21.16 0.53 14.78
CA SER A 398 21.80 1.86 14.68
C SER A 398 22.14 2.23 13.24
N ALA A 399 22.81 1.33 12.51
CA ALA A 399 23.08 1.50 11.08
C ALA A 399 21.78 1.59 10.28
N LYS A 400 20.88 0.61 10.45
CA LYS A 400 19.65 0.48 9.67
C LYS A 400 18.74 1.71 9.76
N MET A 401 18.52 2.24 10.97
CA MET A 401 17.71 3.44 11.18
C MET A 401 18.35 4.67 10.56
N THR A 402 19.67 4.81 10.69
CA THR A 402 20.42 5.95 10.16
C THR A 402 20.30 6.01 8.64
N VAL A 403 20.60 4.91 7.96
CA VAL A 403 20.54 4.88 6.49
C VAL A 403 19.12 4.94 5.95
N SER A 404 18.14 4.38 6.66
CA SER A 404 16.71 4.52 6.31
C SER A 404 16.28 6.00 6.36
N ASN A 405 16.63 6.73 7.43
CA ASN A 405 16.33 8.15 7.55
C ASN A 405 17.02 9.00 6.47
N LEU A 406 18.27 8.68 6.12
CA LEU A 406 18.98 9.34 5.03
C LEU A 406 18.31 9.08 3.67
N MET A 407 17.86 7.85 3.40
CA MET A 407 17.12 7.54 2.17
C MET A 407 15.79 8.31 2.06
N ILE A 408 15.09 8.48 3.19
CA ILE A 408 13.87 9.29 3.26
C ILE A 408 14.19 10.76 2.93
N LEU A 409 15.23 11.33 3.55
CA LEU A 409 15.66 12.71 3.26
C LEU A 409 16.06 12.91 1.79
N VAL A 410 16.80 11.97 1.20
CA VAL A 410 17.20 12.03 -0.21
C VAL A 410 16.00 11.91 -1.14
N THR A 411 15.07 11.00 -0.85
CA THR A 411 13.82 10.86 -1.63
C THR A 411 12.95 12.10 -1.53
N PHE A 412 12.85 12.68 -0.33
CA PHE A 412 12.16 13.93 -0.12
C PHE A 412 12.81 15.08 -0.90
N MET A 413 14.16 15.17 -0.90
CA MET A 413 14.89 16.14 -1.71
C MET A 413 14.62 15.97 -3.21
N SER A 414 14.57 14.73 -3.70
CA SER A 414 14.23 14.42 -5.09
C SER A 414 12.83 14.92 -5.46
N PHE A 415 11.86 14.78 -4.56
CA PHE A 415 10.52 15.35 -4.74
C PHE A 415 10.53 16.89 -4.77
N ILE A 416 11.17 17.55 -3.81
CA ILE A 416 11.27 19.02 -3.77
C ILE A 416 11.99 19.55 -5.03
N MET A 417 13.02 18.84 -5.49
CA MET A 417 13.72 19.14 -6.73
C MET A 417 12.79 19.05 -7.94
N TYR A 418 11.99 17.99 -8.04
CA TYR A 418 10.98 17.83 -9.08
C TYR A 418 9.96 18.98 -9.06
N TRP A 419 9.44 19.32 -7.87
CA TRP A 419 8.38 20.32 -7.71
C TRP A 419 8.81 21.75 -8.10
N ARG A 420 10.10 22.04 -7.92
CA ARG A 420 10.75 23.33 -8.26
C ARG A 420 11.30 23.38 -9.67
N ALA A 421 11.48 22.25 -10.33
CA ALA A 421 12.07 22.23 -11.66
C ALA A 421 11.18 22.99 -12.68
N GLY A 422 11.82 23.71 -13.62
CA GLY A 422 11.13 24.55 -14.60
C GLY A 422 10.57 25.88 -14.05
N LYS A 423 10.91 26.24 -12.80
CA LYS A 423 10.45 27.47 -12.14
C LYS A 423 11.61 28.27 -11.59
N GLU A 424 11.44 29.58 -11.57
CA GLU A 424 12.37 30.54 -10.97
C GLU A 424 11.65 31.33 -9.87
N GLU A 425 12.17 31.26 -8.65
CA GLU A 425 11.55 31.92 -7.50
C GLU A 425 11.88 33.42 -7.50
N THR A 426 10.87 34.29 -7.54
CA THR A 426 11.08 35.76 -7.64
C THR A 426 10.92 36.52 -6.33
N ALA A 427 10.49 35.85 -5.25
CA ALA A 427 10.38 36.48 -3.93
C ALA A 427 11.72 37.04 -3.44
N GLY A 428 11.72 38.27 -2.90
CA GLY A 428 12.93 38.91 -2.35
C GLY A 428 13.59 38.11 -1.21
N TRP A 429 12.83 37.29 -0.48
CA TRP A 429 13.32 36.42 0.59
C TRP A 429 13.71 35.00 0.10
N ALA A 430 13.63 34.72 -1.20
CA ALA A 430 13.91 33.39 -1.76
C ALA A 430 15.34 32.92 -1.50
N LYS A 431 16.33 33.83 -1.51
CA LYS A 431 17.73 33.48 -1.21
C LYS A 431 17.88 33.01 0.24
N ALA A 432 17.28 33.74 1.18
CA ALA A 432 17.31 33.40 2.60
C ALA A 432 16.59 32.08 2.88
N ALA A 433 15.42 31.86 2.28
CA ALA A 433 14.68 30.60 2.42
C ALA A 433 15.44 29.41 1.86
N LYS A 434 16.06 29.54 0.67
CA LYS A 434 16.88 28.48 0.09
C LYS A 434 18.08 28.16 0.97
N ALA A 435 18.76 29.18 1.50
CA ALA A 435 19.85 28.99 2.45
C ALA A 435 19.39 28.25 3.72
N LEU A 436 18.25 28.64 4.29
CA LEU A 436 17.66 27.97 5.45
C LEU A 436 17.30 26.51 5.15
N MET A 437 16.62 26.23 4.04
CA MET A 437 16.28 24.85 3.64
C MET A 437 17.52 23.98 3.45
N SER A 438 18.54 24.51 2.77
CA SER A 438 19.80 23.79 2.56
C SER A 438 20.54 23.55 3.88
N ALA A 439 20.61 24.55 4.76
CA ALA A 439 21.20 24.41 6.08
C ALA A 439 20.46 23.36 6.93
N LEU A 440 19.12 23.42 6.96
CA LEU A 440 18.29 22.45 7.67
C LEU A 440 18.53 21.02 7.18
N LEU A 441 18.61 20.81 5.86
CA LEU A 441 18.87 19.49 5.29
C LEU A 441 20.27 18.96 5.63
N VAL A 442 21.29 19.80 5.54
CA VAL A 442 22.67 19.40 5.86
C VAL A 442 22.80 19.11 7.37
N ILE A 443 22.27 19.99 8.23
CA ILE A 443 22.28 19.81 9.68
C ILE A 443 21.51 18.54 10.06
N ALA A 444 20.35 18.30 9.46
CA ALA A 444 19.57 17.10 9.71
C ALA A 444 20.32 15.83 9.29
N GLY A 445 20.97 15.83 8.11
CA GLY A 445 21.79 14.71 7.66
C GLY A 445 22.95 14.41 8.62
N ILE A 446 23.67 15.44 9.07
CA ILE A 446 24.75 15.31 10.06
C ILE A 446 24.19 14.79 11.39
N ALA A 447 23.11 15.38 11.90
CA ALA A 447 22.50 14.97 13.16
C ALA A 447 22.02 13.51 13.13
N VAL A 448 21.40 13.06 12.04
CA VAL A 448 21.00 11.66 11.85
C VAL A 448 22.22 10.74 11.91
N VAL A 449 23.31 11.07 11.21
CA VAL A 449 24.55 10.29 11.23
C VAL A 449 25.18 10.26 12.62
N VAL A 450 25.28 11.41 13.30
CA VAL A 450 25.86 11.53 14.65
C VAL A 450 25.07 10.69 15.66
N LEU A 451 23.74 10.80 15.67
CA LEU A 451 22.88 9.96 16.52
C LEU A 451 23.04 8.47 16.19
N GLY A 452 23.22 8.15 14.90
CA GLY A 452 23.46 6.80 14.41
C GLY A 452 24.77 6.18 14.90
N VAL A 453 25.86 6.94 14.82
CA VAL A 453 27.19 6.53 15.30
C VAL A 453 27.20 6.46 16.83
N TRP A 454 26.59 7.43 17.51
CA TRP A 454 26.51 7.40 18.97
C TRP A 454 25.66 6.22 19.47
N GLY A 455 24.65 5.81 18.70
CA GLY A 455 23.82 4.65 19.03
C GLY A 455 24.58 3.33 19.23
N TYR A 456 25.82 3.20 18.74
CA TYR A 456 26.67 2.03 19.00
C TYR A 456 27.21 1.97 20.44
N PHE A 457 27.34 3.13 21.10
CA PHE A 457 28.00 3.26 22.39
C PHE A 457 27.00 3.37 23.57
N VAL A 458 25.70 3.26 23.30
CA VAL A 458 24.64 3.38 24.31
C VAL A 458 23.82 2.09 24.44
N PRO A 459 23.21 1.85 25.62
CA PRO A 459 22.28 0.75 25.83
C PRO A 459 21.15 0.71 24.80
N ALA A 460 20.66 -0.50 24.49
CA ALA A 460 19.61 -0.72 23.50
C ALA A 460 18.33 0.08 23.80
N ILE A 461 17.95 0.21 25.07
CA ILE A 461 16.77 0.98 25.48
C ILE A 461 16.91 2.46 25.13
N ILE A 462 18.10 3.05 25.32
CA ILE A 462 18.36 4.46 24.98
C ILE A 462 18.35 4.63 23.47
N ARG A 463 19.05 3.75 22.76
CA ARG A 463 19.08 3.73 21.30
C ARG A 463 17.68 3.66 20.70
N ILE A 464 16.85 2.73 21.18
CA ILE A 464 15.51 2.46 20.61
C ILE A 464 14.50 3.56 20.97
N ASN A 465 14.48 4.00 22.22
CA ASN A 465 13.44 4.93 22.70
C ASN A 465 13.75 6.40 22.45
N TYR A 466 15.04 6.79 22.40
CA TYR A 466 15.43 8.19 22.27
C TYR A 466 16.15 8.45 20.95
N PHE A 467 17.23 7.73 20.62
CA PHE A 467 18.01 8.10 19.42
C PHE A 467 17.24 7.82 18.13
N SER A 468 16.63 6.65 18.00
CA SER A 468 15.80 6.33 16.83
C SER A 468 14.61 7.28 16.71
N THR A 469 13.91 7.58 17.81
CA THR A 469 12.75 8.49 17.79
C THR A 469 13.15 9.92 17.49
N SER A 470 14.30 10.40 17.99
CA SER A 470 14.87 11.70 17.63
C SER A 470 15.26 11.78 16.16
N GLN A 471 15.86 10.74 15.57
CA GLN A 471 16.14 10.72 14.12
C GLN A 471 14.85 10.87 13.31
N VAL A 472 13.80 10.13 13.67
CA VAL A 472 12.48 10.26 13.03
C VAL A 472 11.92 11.67 13.19
N GLY A 473 11.99 12.23 14.41
CA GLY A 473 11.53 13.59 14.70
C GLY A 473 12.25 14.65 13.87
N ILE A 474 13.57 14.51 13.69
CA ILE A 474 14.37 15.38 12.82
C ILE A 474 13.89 15.31 11.37
N VAL A 475 13.70 14.10 10.82
CA VAL A 475 13.25 13.93 9.44
C VAL A 475 11.84 14.48 9.23
N LEU A 476 10.91 14.19 10.14
CA LEU A 476 9.56 14.75 10.10
C LEU A 476 9.57 16.28 10.20
N PHE A 477 10.39 16.85 11.10
CA PHE A 477 10.54 18.29 11.23
C PHE A 477 11.03 18.93 9.92
N VAL A 478 12.03 18.33 9.27
CA VAL A 478 12.51 18.78 7.95
C VAL A 478 11.39 18.73 6.91
N MET A 479 10.66 17.63 6.83
CA MET A 479 9.56 17.48 5.86
C MET A 479 8.44 18.49 6.10
N LEU A 480 8.01 18.65 7.35
CA LEU A 480 6.95 19.57 7.76
C LEU A 480 7.35 21.05 7.67
N THR A 481 8.64 21.37 7.71
CA THR A 481 9.14 22.75 7.55
C THR A 481 9.39 23.10 6.09
N ILE A 482 10.06 22.22 5.34
CA ILE A 482 10.48 22.51 3.96
C ILE A 482 9.29 22.48 3.00
N THR A 483 8.31 21.59 3.21
CA THR A 483 7.16 21.48 2.29
C THR A 483 6.33 22.77 2.24
N PRO A 484 5.87 23.34 3.37
CA PRO A 484 5.12 24.60 3.36
C PRO A 484 5.97 25.77 2.86
N LEU A 485 7.24 25.86 3.29
CA LEU A 485 8.13 26.94 2.86
C LEU A 485 8.36 26.89 1.34
N THR A 486 8.49 25.70 0.75
CA THR A 486 8.56 25.51 -0.71
C THR A 486 7.25 25.93 -1.36
N ALA A 487 6.11 25.51 -0.84
CA ALA A 487 4.80 25.92 -1.35
C ALA A 487 4.63 27.44 -1.40
N LEU A 488 5.05 28.14 -0.32
CA LEU A 488 5.00 29.59 -0.21
C LEU A 488 5.92 30.29 -1.21
N LEU A 489 7.15 29.80 -1.39
CA LEU A 489 8.06 30.33 -2.41
C LEU A 489 7.48 30.19 -3.82
N LEU A 490 6.88 29.04 -4.11
CA LEU A 490 6.33 28.74 -5.42
C LEU A 490 5.12 29.60 -5.80
N LYS A 491 4.43 30.23 -4.84
CA LYS A 491 3.37 31.22 -5.14
C LYS A 491 3.89 32.44 -5.92
N SER A 492 5.15 32.78 -5.73
CA SER A 492 5.82 33.92 -6.40
C SER A 492 6.69 33.49 -7.58
N ALA A 493 6.73 32.20 -7.91
CA ALA A 493 7.66 31.71 -8.91
C ALA A 493 7.15 32.01 -10.33
N LYS A 494 8.06 32.42 -11.22
CA LYS A 494 7.81 32.49 -12.65
C LYS A 494 8.13 31.15 -13.29
N THR A 495 7.27 30.66 -14.18
CA THR A 495 7.53 29.45 -14.96
C THR A 495 8.55 29.77 -16.04
N THR A 496 9.76 29.20 -15.95
CA THR A 496 10.82 29.41 -16.95
C THR A 496 10.70 28.43 -18.11
N THR A 497 10.12 27.27 -17.86
CA THR A 497 9.95 26.21 -18.86
C THR A 497 8.65 25.48 -18.57
N GLU A 498 7.76 25.42 -19.56
CA GLU A 498 6.53 24.65 -19.42
C GLU A 498 6.83 23.16 -19.37
N MET A 499 6.16 22.47 -18.44
CA MET A 499 6.25 21.03 -18.32
C MET A 499 5.39 20.37 -19.39
N VAL A 500 5.99 19.53 -20.22
CA VAL A 500 5.31 18.82 -21.32
C VAL A 500 5.05 17.38 -20.92
N TRP A 501 3.77 17.00 -20.85
CA TRP A 501 3.35 15.63 -20.59
C TRP A 501 3.49 14.75 -21.84
N GLY A 502 3.38 13.44 -21.69
CA GLY A 502 3.38 12.49 -22.82
C GLY A 502 4.75 12.19 -23.42
N ARG A 503 5.82 12.77 -22.87
CA ARG A 503 7.21 12.64 -23.36
C ARG A 503 8.08 11.64 -22.60
N MET A 504 7.51 10.92 -21.63
CA MET A 504 8.27 9.95 -20.85
C MET A 504 8.75 8.76 -21.70
N PRO A 505 9.98 8.25 -21.47
CA PRO A 505 10.46 7.06 -22.15
C PRO A 505 9.74 5.80 -21.62
N PRO A 506 9.70 4.68 -22.39
CA PRO A 506 9.01 3.45 -21.97
C PRO A 506 9.43 2.91 -20.59
N ARG A 507 10.71 3.06 -20.25
CA ARG A 507 11.27 2.69 -18.93
C ARG A 507 10.60 3.37 -17.74
N ALA A 508 9.95 4.52 -17.94
CA ALA A 508 9.14 5.15 -16.90
C ALA A 508 7.91 4.30 -16.54
N GLY A 509 7.22 3.73 -17.53
CA GLY A 509 6.10 2.81 -17.32
C GLY A 509 6.53 1.54 -16.59
N TYR A 510 7.70 0.98 -16.95
CA TYR A 510 8.27 -0.18 -16.25
C TYR A 510 8.60 0.12 -14.79
N ALA A 511 9.11 1.32 -14.48
CA ALA A 511 9.38 1.72 -13.10
C ALA A 511 8.10 1.78 -12.24
N LEU A 512 7.00 2.29 -12.80
CA LEU A 512 5.70 2.31 -12.10
C LEU A 512 5.17 0.90 -11.83
N VAL A 513 5.24 0.01 -12.83
CA VAL A 513 4.82 -1.38 -12.69
C VAL A 513 5.69 -2.12 -11.67
N LEU A 514 7.02 -1.92 -11.73
CA LEU A 514 7.96 -2.48 -10.78
C LEU A 514 7.59 -2.09 -9.34
N ASN A 515 7.33 -0.81 -9.09
CA ASN A 515 6.95 -0.35 -7.75
C ASN A 515 5.66 -1.01 -7.23
N ALA A 516 4.65 -1.18 -8.09
CA ALA A 516 3.43 -1.89 -7.71
C ALA A 516 3.71 -3.35 -7.33
N VAL A 517 4.46 -4.08 -8.15
CA VAL A 517 4.81 -5.49 -7.86
C VAL A 517 5.63 -5.59 -6.56
N MET A 518 6.58 -4.67 -6.35
CA MET A 518 7.44 -4.66 -5.16
C MET A 518 6.65 -4.35 -3.88
N VAL A 519 5.70 -3.41 -3.91
CA VAL A 519 4.87 -3.13 -2.71
C VAL A 519 3.92 -4.28 -2.40
N ILE A 520 3.36 -4.94 -3.42
CA ILE A 520 2.51 -6.13 -3.23
C ILE A 520 3.32 -7.23 -2.57
N LEU A 521 4.52 -7.53 -3.11
CA LEU A 521 5.42 -8.52 -2.52
C LEU A 521 5.83 -8.17 -1.09
N LEU A 522 6.14 -6.90 -0.84
CA LEU A 522 6.48 -6.40 0.49
C LEU A 522 5.34 -6.62 1.50
N MET A 523 4.10 -6.30 1.11
CA MET A 523 2.93 -6.49 1.96
C MET A 523 2.63 -7.97 2.21
N THR A 524 2.77 -8.83 1.20
CA THR A 524 2.66 -10.28 1.34
C THR A 524 3.72 -10.83 2.29
N LEU A 525 4.96 -10.37 2.13
CA LEU A 525 6.08 -10.79 2.96
C LEU A 525 5.89 -10.41 4.43
N MET A 526 5.50 -9.17 4.69
CA MET A 526 5.27 -8.71 6.05
C MET A 526 3.98 -9.27 6.66
N GLY A 527 2.98 -9.58 5.84
CA GLY A 527 1.79 -10.32 6.25
C GLY A 527 2.14 -11.72 6.76
N TYR A 528 3.01 -12.44 6.03
CA TYR A 528 3.54 -13.72 6.47
C TYR A 528 4.34 -13.59 7.78
N ALA A 529 5.32 -12.66 7.83
CA ALA A 529 6.18 -12.49 8.99
C ALA A 529 5.38 -12.23 10.28
N ARG A 530 4.35 -11.38 10.22
CA ARG A 530 3.47 -11.11 11.37
C ARG A 530 2.68 -12.35 11.79
N SER A 531 2.09 -13.08 10.84
CA SER A 531 1.34 -14.31 11.16
C SER A 531 2.26 -15.37 11.81
N SER A 532 3.47 -15.54 11.26
CA SER A 532 4.46 -16.51 11.73
C SER A 532 5.13 -16.11 13.05
N SER A 533 5.04 -14.84 13.47
CA SER A 533 5.57 -14.38 14.77
C SER A 533 4.95 -15.10 15.98
N ARG A 534 3.74 -15.62 15.82
CA ARG A 534 3.03 -16.40 16.83
C ARG A 534 3.46 -17.87 16.86
N VAL A 535 4.31 -18.32 15.94
CA VAL A 535 4.88 -19.66 15.87
C VAL A 535 3.81 -20.77 15.87
N HIS A 536 3.55 -21.37 17.04
CA HIS A 536 2.62 -22.49 17.27
C HIS A 536 1.38 -22.05 18.06
N TRP A 537 1.02 -20.77 17.99
CA TRP A 537 -0.15 -20.18 18.66
C TRP A 537 -1.11 -19.56 17.64
N HIS A 538 -2.41 -19.79 17.84
CA HIS A 538 -3.44 -18.98 17.19
C HIS A 538 -3.64 -17.66 17.93
N ILE A 539 -3.67 -17.73 19.27
CA ILE A 539 -3.68 -16.58 20.17
C ILE A 539 -2.47 -16.73 21.08
N TYR A 540 -1.51 -15.82 20.97
CA TYR A 540 -0.21 -15.97 21.62
C TYR A 540 -0.32 -16.12 23.14
N GLY A 541 0.18 -17.23 23.69
CA GLY A 541 0.11 -17.53 25.13
C GLY A 541 -1.27 -17.93 25.67
N VAL A 542 -2.32 -17.95 24.84
CA VAL A 542 -3.70 -18.25 25.26
C VAL A 542 -4.26 -19.49 24.56
N MET A 543 -4.13 -19.56 23.23
CA MET A 543 -4.64 -20.67 22.43
C MET A 543 -3.53 -21.24 21.55
N ARG A 544 -3.00 -22.39 21.96
CA ARG A 544 -2.00 -23.14 21.21
C ARG A 544 -2.64 -23.78 19.97
N ASP A 545 -1.91 -23.79 18.86
CA ASP A 545 -2.25 -24.56 17.66
C ASP A 545 -1.90 -26.03 17.93
N SER A 546 -2.92 -26.89 17.99
CA SER A 546 -2.78 -28.34 18.12
C SER A 546 -3.01 -29.08 16.80
N SER A 547 -3.14 -28.36 15.68
CA SER A 547 -3.21 -28.98 14.35
C SER A 547 -1.86 -29.56 13.93
N GLN A 548 -1.87 -30.45 12.93
CA GLN A 548 -0.63 -30.97 12.33
C GLN A 548 0.22 -29.89 11.64
N TYR A 549 -0.33 -28.67 11.48
CA TYR A 549 0.36 -27.53 10.88
C TYR A 549 0.95 -26.58 11.91
N ALA A 550 1.06 -26.96 13.19
CA ALA A 550 1.57 -26.14 14.28
C ALA A 550 3.11 -25.90 14.24
N PHE A 551 3.65 -25.56 13.07
CA PHE A 551 5.06 -25.24 12.85
C PHE A 551 5.23 -24.07 11.88
N SER A 552 6.41 -23.47 11.87
CA SER A 552 6.76 -22.45 10.87
C SER A 552 7.44 -23.12 9.66
N PRO A 553 6.90 -22.97 8.44
CA PRO A 553 7.54 -23.51 7.25
C PRO A 553 8.95 -23.00 7.03
N ALA A 554 9.77 -23.79 6.33
CA ALA A 554 11.09 -23.34 5.88
C ALA A 554 10.97 -22.09 5.00
N LEU A 555 11.95 -21.18 5.11
CA LEU A 555 11.92 -19.87 4.43
C LEU A 555 11.77 -20.00 2.90
N GLY A 556 12.36 -21.02 2.27
CA GLY A 556 12.19 -21.27 0.84
C GLY A 556 10.75 -21.59 0.46
N TYR A 557 10.06 -22.43 1.24
CA TYR A 557 8.64 -22.73 1.04
C TYR A 557 7.76 -21.52 1.32
N ALA A 558 8.06 -20.76 2.38
CA ALA A 558 7.39 -19.50 2.66
C ALA A 558 7.55 -18.50 1.50
N ALA A 559 8.76 -18.37 0.94
CA ALA A 559 9.04 -17.51 -0.20
C ALA A 559 8.23 -17.89 -1.44
N ALA A 560 8.10 -19.19 -1.73
CA ALA A 560 7.27 -19.68 -2.81
C ALA A 560 5.77 -19.34 -2.60
N LEU A 561 5.25 -19.52 -1.38
CA LEU A 561 3.87 -19.14 -1.04
C LEU A 561 3.64 -17.63 -1.17
N MET A 562 4.59 -16.82 -0.73
CA MET A 562 4.52 -15.36 -0.85
C MET A 562 4.56 -14.93 -2.32
N ALA A 563 5.47 -15.49 -3.13
CA ALA A 563 5.54 -15.21 -4.56
C ALA A 563 4.25 -15.63 -5.30
N LEU A 564 3.70 -16.81 -4.96
CA LEU A 564 2.42 -17.27 -5.50
C LEU A 564 1.28 -16.30 -5.16
N ASN A 565 1.19 -15.85 -3.90
CA ASN A 565 0.15 -14.91 -3.49
C ASN A 565 0.27 -13.56 -4.21
N THR A 566 1.49 -13.03 -4.32
CA THR A 566 1.78 -11.82 -5.10
C THR A 566 1.36 -11.99 -6.56
N PHE A 567 1.71 -13.11 -7.19
CA PHE A 567 1.32 -13.40 -8.56
C PHE A 567 -0.21 -13.48 -8.73
N LEU A 568 -0.90 -14.20 -7.85
CA LEU A 568 -2.36 -14.30 -7.85
C LEU A 568 -3.02 -12.92 -7.68
N PHE A 569 -2.51 -12.09 -6.78
CA PHE A 569 -3.02 -10.74 -6.60
C PHE A 569 -2.79 -9.87 -7.84
N CYS A 570 -1.61 -9.92 -8.45
CA CYS A 570 -1.33 -9.21 -9.71
C CYS A 570 -2.28 -9.66 -10.84
N LEU A 571 -2.58 -10.96 -10.93
CA LEU A 571 -3.57 -11.49 -11.88
C LEU A 571 -4.98 -10.95 -11.58
N LEU A 572 -5.40 -10.91 -10.32
CA LEU A 572 -6.70 -10.37 -9.93
C LEU A 572 -6.81 -8.87 -10.27
N VAL A 573 -5.77 -8.07 -9.99
CA VAL A 573 -5.75 -6.65 -10.34
C VAL A 573 -5.79 -6.46 -11.86
N ALA A 574 -5.03 -7.25 -12.62
CA ALA A 574 -5.07 -7.22 -14.08
C ALA A 574 -6.47 -7.57 -14.62
N PHE A 575 -7.12 -8.58 -14.02
CA PHE A 575 -8.49 -8.96 -14.35
C PHE A 575 -9.49 -7.84 -14.03
N ILE A 576 -9.39 -7.22 -12.84
CA ILE A 576 -10.24 -6.09 -12.43
C ILE A 576 -10.08 -4.93 -13.41
N PHE A 577 -8.85 -4.58 -13.79
CA PHE A 577 -8.58 -3.52 -14.77
C PHE A 577 -9.16 -3.86 -16.13
N TRP A 578 -9.03 -5.11 -16.57
CA TRP A 578 -9.63 -5.55 -17.82
C TRP A 578 -11.15 -5.41 -17.79
N VAL A 579 -11.83 -5.93 -16.76
CA VAL A 579 -13.29 -5.82 -16.58
C VAL A 579 -13.73 -4.35 -16.56
N ALA A 580 -13.05 -3.50 -15.80
CA ALA A 580 -13.38 -2.08 -15.71
C ALA A 580 -13.28 -1.35 -17.06
N THR A 581 -12.41 -1.81 -17.98
CA THR A 581 -12.26 -1.23 -19.31
C THR A 581 -13.24 -1.78 -20.36
N MET A 582 -13.88 -2.93 -20.12
CA MET A 582 -14.86 -3.48 -21.08
C MET A 582 -16.07 -2.55 -21.24
N GLY A 583 -16.51 -1.88 -20.16
CA GLY A 583 -17.61 -0.92 -20.21
C GLY A 583 -17.37 0.28 -21.12
N ASP A 584 -16.11 0.65 -21.37
CA ASP A 584 -15.76 1.78 -22.26
C ASP A 584 -15.86 1.38 -23.74
N LYS A 585 -15.50 0.12 -24.06
CA LYS A 585 -15.57 -0.41 -25.43
C LYS A 585 -17.01 -0.58 -25.90
N THR A 586 -17.92 -0.97 -25.02
CA THR A 586 -19.35 -1.12 -25.36
C THR A 586 -20.00 0.23 -25.66
N LYS A 587 -19.61 1.31 -24.97
CA LYS A 587 -20.10 2.68 -25.26
C LYS A 587 -19.53 3.23 -26.57
N ALA A 588 -18.27 2.92 -26.91
CA ALA A 588 -17.66 3.32 -28.17
C ALA A 588 -18.24 2.58 -29.40
N GLY A 589 -18.73 1.35 -29.22
CA GLY A 589 -19.36 0.56 -30.30
C GLY A 589 -20.84 0.82 -30.54
N GLY A 590 -21.51 1.59 -29.66
CA GLY A 590 -22.96 1.84 -29.70
C GLY A 590 -23.40 3.12 -30.42
N HIS A 591 -22.48 4.01 -30.78
CA HIS A 591 -22.78 5.24 -31.53
C HIS A 591 -22.28 5.12 -32.97
N GLY A 592 -22.93 4.24 -33.73
CA GLY A 592 -22.79 4.12 -35.18
C GLY A 592 -23.96 4.79 -35.91
N GLU A 593 -24.22 6.07 -35.65
CA GLU A 593 -25.00 6.93 -36.55
C GLU A 593 -24.34 8.31 -36.60
N PRO A 594 -24.05 8.85 -37.81
CA PRO A 594 -23.36 10.13 -37.94
C PRO A 594 -24.33 11.26 -37.62
N ALA A 595 -24.20 11.85 -36.43
CA ALA A 595 -24.83 13.13 -36.14
C ALA A 595 -24.21 14.20 -37.07
N LYS A 596 -25.03 14.70 -38.00
CA LYS A 596 -24.70 15.80 -38.90
C LYS A 596 -24.25 17.04 -38.10
N GLY A 597 -23.12 17.60 -38.50
CA GLY A 597 -22.82 19.03 -38.42
C GLY A 597 -22.83 19.68 -37.04
N GLY A 598 -21.75 19.51 -36.27
CA GLY A 598 -21.38 20.39 -35.16
C GLY A 598 -19.91 20.77 -35.29
N LEU A 599 -19.62 22.06 -35.45
CA LEU A 599 -18.27 22.63 -35.59
C LEU A 599 -17.32 22.18 -34.46
N PRO A 600 -16.01 22.06 -34.71
CA PRO A 600 -15.04 21.64 -33.71
C PRO A 600 -14.97 22.65 -32.56
N GLN A 601 -15.42 22.26 -31.37
CA GLN A 601 -15.23 23.05 -30.16
C GLN A 601 -13.76 22.98 -29.72
N GLY A 602 -13.05 24.07 -30.01
CA GLY A 602 -12.06 24.75 -29.18
C GLY A 602 -11.07 23.90 -28.37
N MET A 603 -9.79 24.03 -28.74
CA MET A 603 -8.64 23.80 -27.87
C MET A 603 -8.90 24.35 -26.44
N PRO A 604 -8.62 23.59 -25.37
CA PRO A 604 -8.52 24.17 -24.04
C PRO A 604 -7.29 25.09 -23.99
N ALA A 605 -7.53 26.36 -23.73
CA ALA A 605 -6.49 27.35 -23.49
C ALA A 605 -5.58 26.90 -22.34
N MET A 606 -4.27 26.91 -22.61
CA MET A 606 -3.22 26.82 -21.61
C MET A 606 -3.38 27.99 -20.62
N ALA A 607 -3.86 27.72 -19.41
CA ALA A 607 -4.08 28.74 -18.40
C ALA A 607 -2.95 28.70 -17.35
N GLY A 608 -1.99 29.59 -17.55
CA GLY A 608 -0.93 29.94 -16.61
C GLY A 608 -0.47 31.38 -16.85
N GLY A 609 -1.40 32.33 -16.95
CA GLY A 609 -1.13 33.76 -17.15
C GLY A 609 -2.00 34.62 -16.25
N SER A 610 -1.37 35.42 -15.40
CA SER A 610 -2.00 36.41 -14.51
C SER A 610 -2.71 37.53 -15.28
N PRO A 611 -3.75 38.17 -14.70
CA PRO A 611 -4.62 39.09 -15.41
C PRO A 611 -3.96 40.47 -15.62
N THR A 612 -3.72 40.86 -16.87
CA THR A 612 -3.43 42.24 -17.25
C THR A 612 -4.73 43.03 -17.36
N ARG A 613 -4.86 44.08 -16.54
CA ARG A 613 -5.90 45.12 -16.66
C ARG A 613 -5.82 45.79 -18.05
N GLN A 614 -6.94 45.82 -18.75
CA GLN A 614 -7.15 46.76 -19.85
C GLN A 614 -7.42 48.15 -19.27
N ILE A 615 -6.71 49.16 -19.78
CA ILE A 615 -7.02 50.58 -19.60
C ILE A 615 -7.76 50.97 -20.88
N GLU A 616 -8.98 51.49 -20.72
CA GLU A 616 -9.73 52.16 -21.80
C GLU A 616 -9.30 53.63 -21.88
N SER A 617 -9.27 54.12 -23.13
CA SER A 617 -8.95 55.47 -23.65
C SER A 617 -7.54 56.01 -23.43
#